data_AF-A0A354C2F6-F1
#
_entry.id   AF-A0A354C2F6-F1
#
_cell.length_a   1.000
_cell.length_b   1.000
_cell.length_c   1.000
_cell.angle_alpha   90.00
_cell.angle_beta   90.00
_cell.angle_gamma   90.00
#
_symmetry.space_group_name_H-M   'P 1'
#
loop_
_entity.id
_entity.type
_entity.pdbx_description
1 polymer ?
#
loop_
_entity_poly.entity_id
_entity_poly.type
_entity_poly.pdbx_seq_one_letter_code
_entity_poly.pdbx_strand_id
1 'polypeptide(L)'
;MSNRKMWKKYHNYLVLLIIFFLWACASSPPAPAPVTSPTVIEKSAVTEPLSDSVIFNKGLSYLGSNEKSADYAKAREAFNELLIKYPGSTWRNSSETMLRLMDKLQSSEEKFHADKAKLLKENELLKKDNRRLLEETAKLVQESEQLKNDIQLLKSLEVQLQKREKMLR
;
A
#
# COMPACT_ATOMS: atom_id res chain seq x y z
N MET A 1 -27.51 11.05 -18.28
CA MET A 1 -28.00 12.00 -17.25
C MET A 1 -28.78 11.35 -16.09
N SER A 2 -28.45 10.11 -15.66
CA SER A 2 -29.26 9.37 -14.64
C SER A 2 -28.64 9.27 -13.23
N ASN A 3 -27.32 9.38 -13.08
CA ASN A 3 -26.67 9.10 -11.77
C ASN A 3 -26.76 10.22 -10.72
N ARG A 4 -27.03 11.48 -11.10
CA ARG A 4 -27.10 12.59 -10.12
C ARG A 4 -28.39 12.61 -9.28
N LYS A 5 -29.46 11.95 -9.74
CA LYS A 5 -30.74 11.88 -9.01
C LYS A 5 -30.74 10.80 -7.93
N MET A 6 -30.01 9.70 -8.17
CA MET A 6 -29.87 8.60 -7.20
C MET A 6 -29.08 9.05 -5.97
N TRP A 7 -27.98 9.77 -6.16
CA TRP A 7 -27.10 10.19 -5.06
C TRP A 7 -27.79 11.12 -4.06
N LYS A 8 -28.69 12.01 -4.53
CA LYS A 8 -29.50 12.87 -3.65
C LYS A 8 -30.51 12.08 -2.81
N LYS A 9 -31.09 11.00 -3.35
CA LYS A 9 -32.01 10.15 -2.59
C LYS A 9 -31.28 9.38 -1.48
N TYR A 10 -30.12 8.82 -1.79
CA TYR A 10 -29.28 8.14 -0.80
C TYR A 10 -28.72 9.11 0.24
N HIS A 11 -28.35 10.33 -0.16
CA HIS A 11 -27.91 11.37 0.76
C HIS A 11 -29.03 11.79 1.72
N ASN A 12 -30.26 11.99 1.22
CA ASN A 12 -31.39 12.33 2.09
C ASN A 12 -31.76 11.18 3.04
N TYR A 13 -31.68 9.92 2.60
CA TYR A 13 -31.88 8.76 3.47
C TYR A 13 -30.77 8.63 4.53
N LEU A 14 -29.52 8.89 4.16
CA LEU A 14 -28.37 8.86 5.06
C LEU A 14 -28.49 9.95 6.14
N VAL A 15 -28.89 11.16 5.76
CA VAL A 15 -29.11 12.27 6.71
C VAL A 15 -30.26 11.97 7.67
N LEU A 16 -31.37 11.40 7.19
CA LEU A 16 -32.48 10.99 8.05
C LEU A 16 -32.08 9.89 9.05
N LEU A 17 -31.21 8.96 8.65
CA LEU A 17 -30.73 7.88 9.51
C LEU A 17 -29.81 8.41 10.63
N ILE A 18 -28.98 9.40 10.34
CA ILE A 18 -28.11 10.07 11.33
C ILE A 18 -28.95 10.85 12.37
N ILE A 19 -30.02 11.53 11.95
CA ILE A 19 -30.91 12.26 12.88
C ILE A 19 -31.62 11.31 13.85
N PHE A 20 -32.01 10.11 13.39
CA PHE A 20 -32.68 9.12 14.23
C PHE A 20 -31.78 8.59 15.36
N PHE A 21 -30.46 8.45 15.10
CA PHE A 21 -29.49 8.00 16.12
C PHE A 21 -29.14 9.09 17.15
N LEU A 22 -29.35 10.37 16.83
CA LEU A 22 -29.04 11.49 17.72
C LEU A 22 -30.12 11.78 18.77
N TRP A 23 -31.27 11.09 18.73
CA TRP A 23 -32.36 11.24 19.70
C TRP A 23 -32.38 10.17 20.81
N ALA A 24 -31.43 9.23 20.82
CA ALA A 24 -31.45 8.07 21.73
C ALA A 24 -30.60 8.21 23.00
N CYS A 25 -30.11 9.40 23.37
CA CYS A 25 -29.35 9.59 24.61
C CYS A 25 -29.84 10.81 25.41
N ALA A 26 -30.95 10.66 26.14
CA ALA A 26 -31.29 11.57 27.24
C ALA A 26 -32.26 10.94 28.25
N SER A 27 -31.83 9.91 29.00
CA SER A 27 -32.38 9.67 30.33
C SER A 27 -31.39 8.91 31.22
N SER A 28 -30.67 9.65 32.06
CA SER A 28 -30.06 9.06 33.26
C SER A 28 -30.72 9.72 34.48
N PRO A 29 -31.27 8.94 35.42
CA PRO A 29 -31.91 9.49 36.62
C PRO A 29 -30.86 10.12 37.56
N PRO A 30 -31.22 11.19 38.30
CA PRO A 30 -30.29 11.85 39.21
C PRO A 30 -29.94 10.96 40.41
N ALA A 31 -28.65 10.87 40.72
CA ALA A 31 -28.12 10.19 41.88
C ALA A 31 -28.49 10.92 43.20
N PRO A 32 -28.70 10.19 44.31
CA PRO A 32 -29.06 10.76 45.60
C PRO A 32 -27.89 11.51 46.28
N ALA A 33 -28.29 12.45 47.15
CA ALA A 33 -27.49 13.48 47.82
C ALA A 33 -26.38 12.95 48.78
N PRO A 34 -25.46 13.83 49.24
CA PRO A 34 -24.12 13.48 49.71
C PRO A 34 -24.09 12.97 51.16
N VAL A 35 -23.40 11.85 51.37
CA VAL A 35 -23.02 11.34 52.69
C VAL A 35 -21.95 12.24 53.30
N THR A 36 -22.26 12.79 54.47
CA THR A 36 -21.31 13.50 55.34
C THR A 36 -20.85 12.51 56.40
N SER A 37 -19.55 12.18 56.45
CA SER A 37 -18.83 11.81 57.68
C SER A 37 -17.31 11.77 57.43
N PRO A 38 -16.49 12.12 58.44
CA PRO A 38 -15.11 12.57 58.22
C PRO A 38 -14.04 11.51 58.57
N THR A 39 -12.83 11.77 58.06
CA THR A 39 -11.54 11.38 58.64
C THR A 39 -11.18 9.89 58.69
N VAL A 40 -10.29 9.43 57.79
CA VAL A 40 -9.11 8.61 58.17
C VAL A 40 -7.94 8.91 57.22
N ILE A 41 -6.85 9.37 57.84
CA ILE A 41 -5.41 9.28 57.56
C ILE A 41 -5.02 8.35 56.37
N GLU A 42 -4.22 8.87 55.43
CA GLU A 42 -2.82 8.46 55.20
C GLU A 42 -2.41 8.86 53.77
N LYS A 43 -1.58 9.90 53.67
CA LYS A 43 -0.90 10.28 52.42
C LYS A 43 0.21 9.26 52.17
N SER A 44 -0.16 8.06 51.75
CA SER A 44 0.77 7.09 51.19
C SER A 44 1.13 7.59 49.80
N ALA A 45 2.38 8.02 49.64
CA ALA A 45 2.96 8.31 48.35
C ALA A 45 2.98 7.01 47.54
N VAL A 46 1.96 6.82 46.72
CA VAL A 46 1.92 5.80 45.68
C VAL A 46 2.98 6.16 44.65
N THR A 47 4.20 5.65 44.83
CA THR A 47 5.00 5.22 43.68
C THR A 47 4.20 4.12 43.02
N GLU A 48 3.43 4.50 42.01
CA GLU A 48 2.65 3.58 41.17
C GLU A 48 3.61 2.52 40.64
N PRO A 49 3.48 1.23 41.01
CA PRO A 49 4.25 0.20 40.34
C PRO A 49 3.80 0.24 38.89
N LEU A 50 4.72 0.51 37.95
CA LEU A 50 4.44 0.44 36.51
C LEU A 50 3.65 -0.86 36.26
N SER A 51 2.35 -0.75 36.01
CA SER A 51 1.54 -1.93 35.77
C SER A 51 1.97 -2.51 34.41
N ASP A 52 2.01 -3.82 34.31
CA ASP A 52 2.19 -4.54 33.06
C ASP A 52 1.29 -4.01 31.92
N SER A 53 0.06 -3.59 32.26
CA SER A 53 -0.86 -2.93 31.33
C SER A 53 -0.33 -1.61 30.76
N VAL A 54 0.42 -0.82 31.54
CA VAL A 54 1.00 0.46 31.09
C VAL A 54 2.06 0.19 30.03
N ILE A 55 2.91 -0.83 30.23
CA ILE A 55 3.94 -1.22 29.26
C ILE A 55 3.29 -1.79 27.99
N PHE A 56 2.23 -2.59 28.14
CA PHE A 56 1.48 -3.11 26.99
C PHE A 56 0.88 -1.98 26.14
N ASN A 57 0.18 -1.05 26.79
CA ASN A 57 -0.45 0.09 26.12
C ASN A 57 0.60 1.02 25.49
N LYS A 58 1.77 1.18 26.12
CA LYS A 58 2.91 1.88 25.52
C LYS A 58 3.33 1.23 24.20
N GLY A 59 3.45 -0.10 24.15
CA GLY A 59 3.72 -0.84 22.91
C GLY A 59 2.67 -0.59 21.82
N LEU A 60 1.38 -0.64 22.18
CA LEU A 60 0.28 -0.34 21.26
C LEU A 60 0.34 1.09 20.72
N SER A 61 0.69 2.07 21.54
CA SER A 61 0.78 3.48 21.13
C SER A 61 1.82 3.73 20.03
N TYR A 62 2.79 2.82 19.90
CA TYR A 62 3.81 2.86 18.85
C TYR A 62 3.41 2.14 17.57
N LEU A 63 2.34 1.33 17.56
CA LEU A 63 1.87 0.66 16.34
C LEU A 63 1.20 1.60 15.32
N GLY A 64 1.15 2.89 15.63
CA GLY A 64 0.59 3.92 14.77
C GLY A 64 -0.93 3.95 14.78
N SER A 65 -1.48 4.92 14.08
CA SER A 65 -2.91 5.09 13.85
C SER A 65 -3.11 5.62 12.43
N ASN A 66 -4.35 5.87 12.03
CA ASN A 66 -4.64 6.48 10.73
C ASN A 66 -3.93 7.84 10.53
N GLU A 67 -3.57 8.54 11.62
CA GLU A 67 -2.94 9.85 11.59
C GLU A 67 -1.44 9.81 11.89
N LYS A 68 -0.93 8.72 12.45
CA LYS A 68 0.45 8.62 12.92
C LYS A 68 1.13 7.36 12.39
N SER A 69 2.27 7.53 11.75
CA SER A 69 3.11 6.41 11.31
C SER A 69 3.55 5.55 12.49
N ALA A 70 3.54 4.23 12.28
CA ALA A 70 4.02 3.27 13.26
C ALA A 70 5.53 3.40 13.49
N ASP A 71 5.95 3.22 14.74
CA ASP A 71 7.33 3.07 15.18
C ASP A 71 7.51 1.65 15.73
N TYR A 72 7.65 0.68 14.82
CA TYR A 72 7.73 -0.73 15.18
C TYR A 72 8.95 -1.07 16.04
N ALA A 73 10.03 -0.28 15.97
CA ALA A 73 11.20 -0.46 16.81
C ALA A 73 10.85 -0.23 18.29
N LYS A 74 10.20 0.89 18.60
CA LYS A 74 9.76 1.19 19.97
C LYS A 74 8.62 0.28 20.44
N ALA A 75 7.72 -0.11 19.54
CA ALA A 75 6.69 -1.09 19.86
C ALA A 75 7.32 -2.42 20.30
N ARG A 76 8.30 -2.92 19.54
CA ARG A 76 9.05 -4.15 19.83
C ARG A 76 9.79 -4.05 21.18
N GLU A 77 10.43 -2.92 21.46
CA GLU A 77 11.09 -2.68 22.74
C GLU A 77 10.10 -2.78 23.92
N ALA A 78 8.95 -2.11 23.84
CA ALA A 78 7.95 -2.13 24.90
C ALA A 78 7.35 -3.54 25.12
N PHE A 79 7.04 -4.28 24.06
CA PHE A 79 6.54 -5.65 24.21
C PHE A 79 7.59 -6.60 24.78
N ASN A 80 8.85 -6.48 24.36
CA ASN A 80 9.94 -7.27 24.96
C ASN A 80 10.17 -6.91 26.43
N GLU A 81 10.11 -5.62 26.78
CA GLU A 81 10.19 -5.15 28.16
C GLU A 81 9.11 -5.81 29.03
N LEU A 82 7.88 -5.91 28.54
CA LEU A 82 6.78 -6.59 29.23
C LEU A 82 7.10 -8.07 29.46
N LEU A 83 7.56 -8.78 28.43
CA LEU A 83 7.86 -10.22 28.52
C LEU A 83 8.99 -10.55 29.50
N ILE A 84 9.97 -9.64 29.62
CA ILE A 84 11.11 -9.79 30.54
C ILE A 84 10.70 -9.42 31.97
N LYS A 85 10.05 -8.27 32.17
CA LYS A 85 9.73 -7.77 33.52
C LYS A 85 8.52 -8.46 34.15
N TYR A 86 7.56 -8.90 33.36
CA TYR A 86 6.29 -9.49 33.84
C TYR A 86 6.00 -10.83 33.15
N PRO A 87 6.78 -11.88 33.43
CA PRO A 87 6.63 -13.17 32.75
C PRO A 87 5.28 -13.85 33.00
N GLY A 88 4.58 -13.52 34.10
CA GLY A 88 3.24 -14.02 34.43
C GLY A 88 2.09 -13.08 34.03
N SER A 89 2.35 -12.02 33.25
CA SER A 89 1.32 -11.06 32.83
C SER A 89 0.25 -11.72 31.95
N THR A 90 -1.00 -11.29 32.11
CA THR A 90 -2.10 -11.64 31.20
C THR A 90 -1.85 -11.15 29.76
N TRP A 91 -1.02 -10.11 29.60
CA TRP A 91 -0.67 -9.50 28.31
C TRP A 91 0.48 -10.21 27.58
N ARG A 92 1.06 -11.24 28.19
CA ARG A 92 2.21 -11.97 27.64
C ARG A 92 1.92 -12.52 26.24
N ASN A 93 0.85 -13.31 26.10
CA ASN A 93 0.50 -13.95 24.83
C ASN A 93 0.19 -12.92 23.73
N SER A 94 -0.48 -11.83 24.08
CA SER A 94 -0.75 -10.73 23.16
C SER A 94 0.54 -10.07 22.69
N SER A 95 1.49 -9.82 23.60
CA SER A 95 2.79 -9.23 23.29
C SER A 95 3.62 -10.13 22.37
N GLU A 96 3.71 -11.43 22.68
CA GLU A 96 4.37 -12.42 21.81
C GLU A 96 3.73 -12.46 20.41
N THR A 97 2.41 -12.38 20.34
CA THR A 97 1.69 -12.35 19.06
C THR A 97 2.02 -11.09 18.26
N MET A 98 2.04 -9.92 18.90
CA MET A 98 2.41 -8.67 18.23
C MET A 98 3.84 -8.70 17.70
N LEU A 99 4.78 -9.25 18.48
CA LEU A 99 6.16 -9.45 18.04
C LEU A 99 6.23 -10.30 16.77
N ARG A 100 5.56 -11.47 16.76
CA ARG A 100 5.52 -12.34 15.56
C ARG A 100 4.86 -11.66 14.36
N LEU A 101 3.83 -10.85 14.57
CA LEU A 101 3.18 -10.10 13.50
C LEU A 101 4.11 -9.05 12.90
N MET A 102 4.87 -8.32 13.73
CA MET A 102 5.88 -7.37 13.27
C MET A 102 7.00 -8.07 12.49
N ASP A 103 7.45 -9.25 12.93
CA ASP A 103 8.46 -10.05 12.19
C ASP A 103 7.94 -10.45 10.80
N LYS A 104 6.69 -10.89 10.73
CA LYS A 104 6.02 -11.24 9.46
C LYS A 104 5.88 -10.03 8.55
N LEU A 105 5.50 -8.87 9.10
CA LEU A 105 5.37 -7.64 8.34
C LEU A 105 6.73 -7.23 7.75
N GLN A 106 7.78 -7.20 8.58
CA GLN A 106 9.13 -6.86 8.14
C GLN A 106 9.62 -7.78 7.01
N SER A 107 9.49 -9.10 7.19
CA SER A 107 9.89 -10.05 6.15
C SER A 107 9.06 -9.94 4.86
N SER A 108 7.79 -9.55 4.97
CA SER A 108 6.93 -9.29 3.81
C SER A 108 7.34 -8.02 3.08
N GLU A 109 7.67 -6.95 3.81
CA GLU A 109 8.16 -5.70 3.22
C GLU A 109 9.49 -5.91 2.50
N GLU A 110 10.43 -6.63 3.11
CA GLU A 110 11.72 -6.97 2.50
C GLU A 110 11.53 -7.75 1.18
N LYS A 111 10.65 -8.76 1.17
CA LYS A 111 10.29 -9.50 -0.06
C LYS A 111 9.66 -8.59 -1.11
N PHE A 112 8.70 -7.77 -0.71
CA PHE A 112 8.06 -6.81 -1.61
C PHE A 112 9.08 -5.85 -2.24
N HIS A 113 10.01 -5.32 -1.46
CA HIS A 113 11.07 -4.44 -1.95
C HIS A 113 12.02 -5.16 -2.90
N ALA A 114 12.41 -6.40 -2.60
CA ALA A 114 13.24 -7.22 -3.47
C ALA A 114 12.54 -7.51 -4.81
N ASP A 115 11.28 -7.93 -4.78
CA ASP A 115 10.48 -8.21 -5.97
C ASP A 115 10.27 -6.94 -6.81
N LYS A 116 9.97 -5.81 -6.15
CA LYS A 116 9.86 -4.52 -6.84
C LYS A 116 11.16 -4.13 -7.53
N ALA A 117 12.31 -4.30 -6.88
CA ALA A 117 13.61 -4.00 -7.47
C ALA A 117 13.91 -4.90 -8.68
N LYS A 118 13.57 -6.20 -8.59
CA LYS A 118 13.70 -7.14 -9.70
C LYS A 118 12.82 -6.75 -10.88
N LEU A 119 11.55 -6.43 -10.64
CA LEU A 119 10.61 -6.00 -11.67
C LEU A 119 11.06 -4.71 -12.37
N LEU A 120 11.59 -3.73 -11.62
CA LEU A 120 12.14 -2.50 -12.21
C LEU A 120 13.32 -2.81 -13.14
N LYS A 121 14.22 -3.70 -12.72
CA LYS A 121 15.35 -4.12 -13.55
C LYS A 121 14.90 -4.83 -14.84
N GLU A 122 13.96 -5.76 -14.72
CA GLU A 122 13.38 -6.46 -15.88
C GLU A 122 12.67 -5.48 -16.82
N ASN A 123 11.95 -4.49 -16.30
CA ASN A 123 11.28 -3.49 -17.11
C ASN A 123 12.28 -2.64 -17.93
N GLU A 124 13.39 -2.23 -17.32
CA GLU A 124 14.44 -1.47 -18.02
C GLU A 124 15.14 -2.31 -19.11
N LEU A 125 15.38 -3.60 -18.85
CA LEU A 125 15.89 -4.52 -19.87
C LEU A 125 14.92 -4.67 -21.03
N LEU A 126 13.64 -4.90 -20.75
CA LEU A 126 12.60 -5.02 -21.78
C LEU A 126 12.46 -3.74 -22.60
N LYS A 127 12.54 -2.55 -21.99
CA LYS A 127 12.56 -1.28 -22.73
C LYS A 127 13.76 -1.19 -23.67
N LYS A 128 14.94 -1.63 -23.24
CA LYS A 128 16.15 -1.62 -24.07
C LYS A 128 16.02 -2.57 -25.26
N ASP A 129 15.54 -3.78 -25.03
CA ASP A 129 15.31 -4.75 -26.11
C ASP A 129 14.23 -4.28 -27.08
N ASN A 130 13.15 -3.68 -26.57
CA ASN A 130 12.10 -3.10 -27.41
C ASN A 130 12.65 -2.00 -28.32
N ARG A 131 13.47 -1.08 -27.79
CA ARG A 131 14.16 -0.08 -28.61
C ARG A 131 15.04 -0.71 -29.69
N ARG A 132 15.83 -1.74 -29.35
CA ARG A 132 16.68 -2.44 -30.32
C ARG A 132 15.85 -3.06 -31.45
N LEU A 133 14.76 -3.75 -31.10
CA LEU A 133 13.87 -4.37 -32.08
C LEU A 133 13.17 -3.31 -32.97
N LEU A 134 12.79 -2.16 -32.41
CA LEU A 134 12.25 -1.05 -33.19
C LEU A 134 13.29 -0.49 -34.18
N GLU A 135 14.56 -0.39 -33.79
CA GLU A 135 15.63 0.04 -34.70
C GLU A 135 15.89 -1.00 -35.80
N GLU A 136 15.92 -2.29 -35.46
CA GLU A 136 16.10 -3.39 -36.43
C GLU A 136 14.94 -3.45 -37.43
N THR A 137 13.69 -3.35 -36.95
CA THR A 137 12.52 -3.32 -37.84
C THR A 137 12.52 -2.11 -38.76
N ALA A 138 12.93 -0.92 -38.29
CA ALA A 138 13.05 0.26 -39.14
C ALA A 138 14.10 0.05 -40.24
N LYS A 139 15.25 -0.56 -39.93
CA LYS A 139 16.29 -0.91 -40.92
C LYS A 139 15.78 -1.89 -41.96
N LEU A 140 15.11 -2.97 -41.52
CA LEU A 140 14.55 -3.97 -42.45
C LEU A 140 13.48 -3.37 -43.37
N VAL A 141 12.65 -2.46 -42.87
CA VAL A 141 11.68 -1.74 -43.70
C VAL A 141 12.39 -0.89 -44.76
N GLN A 142 13.45 -0.18 -44.37
CA GLN A 142 14.25 0.61 -45.30
C GLN A 142 14.92 -0.26 -46.38
N GLU A 143 15.56 -1.36 -45.99
CA GLU A 143 16.19 -2.32 -46.91
C GLU A 143 15.17 -2.93 -47.88
N SER A 144 13.98 -3.27 -47.38
CA SER A 144 12.89 -3.80 -48.21
C SER A 144 12.42 -2.81 -49.28
N GLU A 145 12.25 -1.53 -48.91
CA GLU A 145 11.85 -0.51 -49.89
C GLU A 145 12.97 -0.23 -50.90
N GLN A 146 14.24 -0.27 -50.46
CA GLN A 146 15.38 -0.17 -51.37
C GLN A 146 15.42 -1.33 -52.38
N LEU A 147 15.29 -2.58 -51.92
CA LEU A 147 15.26 -3.76 -52.78
C LEU A 147 14.11 -3.70 -53.79
N LYS A 148 12.95 -3.20 -53.37
CA LYS A 148 11.80 -3.01 -54.25
C LYS A 148 12.09 -2.00 -55.36
N ASN A 149 12.76 -0.89 -55.04
CA ASN A 149 13.19 0.10 -56.04
C ASN A 149 14.22 -0.48 -57.01
N ASP A 150 15.21 -1.23 -56.50
CA ASP A 150 16.23 -1.88 -57.32
C ASP A 150 15.61 -2.91 -58.28
N ILE A 151 14.63 -3.69 -57.81
CA ILE A 151 13.87 -4.62 -58.67
C ILE A 151 13.12 -3.88 -59.78
N GLN A 152 12.52 -2.72 -59.50
CA GLN A 152 11.81 -1.93 -60.52
C GLN A 152 12.78 -1.38 -61.56
N LEU A 153 13.95 -0.89 -61.14
CA LEU A 153 14.99 -0.42 -62.04
C LEU A 153 15.47 -1.55 -62.96
N LEU A 154 15.80 -2.71 -62.40
CA LEU A 154 16.23 -3.88 -63.17
C LEU A 154 15.18 -4.29 -64.21
N LYS A 155 13.89 -4.31 -63.84
CA LYS A 155 12.79 -4.57 -64.79
C LYS A 155 12.76 -3.56 -65.94
N SER A 156 12.99 -2.27 -65.65
CA SER A 156 12.99 -1.23 -66.68
C SER A 156 14.17 -1.38 -67.65
N LEU A 157 15.35 -1.76 -67.14
CA LEU A 157 16.56 -1.99 -67.93
C LEU A 157 16.40 -3.24 -68.81
N GLU A 158 15.82 -4.31 -68.27
CA GLU A 158 15.49 -5.53 -69.03
C GLU A 158 14.62 -5.21 -70.26
N VAL A 159 13.56 -4.41 -70.08
CA VAL A 159 12.70 -3.98 -71.19
C VAL A 159 13.47 -3.16 -72.22
N GLN A 160 14.40 -2.30 -71.81
CA GLN A 160 15.23 -1.52 -72.73
C GLN A 160 16.18 -2.39 -73.52
N LEU A 161 16.82 -3.37 -72.88
CA LEU A 161 17.70 -4.33 -73.55
C LEU A 161 16.94 -5.16 -74.58
N GLN A 162 15.77 -5.68 -74.23
CA GLN A 162 14.91 -6.42 -75.15
C GLN A 162 14.47 -5.57 -76.36
N LYS A 163 14.17 -4.28 -76.15
CA LYS A 163 13.87 -3.35 -77.25
C LYS A 163 15.06 -3.15 -78.18
N ARG A 164 16.28 -2.98 -77.62
CA ARG A 164 17.51 -2.82 -78.42
C ARG A 164 17.83 -4.09 -79.21
N GLU A 165 17.71 -5.26 -78.60
CA GLU A 165 17.94 -6.54 -79.27
C GLU A 165 16.99 -6.74 -80.45
N LYS A 166 15.70 -6.37 -80.29
CA LYS A 166 14.72 -6.40 -81.39
C LYS A 166 15.00 -5.40 -82.52
N MET A 167 15.67 -4.28 -82.24
CA MET A 167 16.05 -3.30 -83.28
C MET A 167 17.32 -3.73 -84.05
N LEU A 168 18.11 -4.64 -83.49
CA LEU A 168 19.37 -5.13 -84.07
C LEU A 168 19.22 -6.47 -84.82
N ARG A 169 18.05 -7.10 -84.76
CA ARG A 169 17.68 -8.31 -85.51
C ARG A 169 16.75 -7.94 -86.67
#